data_AF-A0A433RP48-F1
#
_entry.id   AF-A0A433RP48-F1
#
_cell.length_a   1.000
_cell.length_b   1.000
_cell.length_c   1.000
_cell.angle_alpha   90.00
_cell.angle_beta   90.00
_cell.angle_gamma   90.00
#
_symmetry.space_group_name_H-M   'P 1'
#
loop_
_entity.id
_entity.type
_entity.pdbx_description
1 polymer ?
#
loop_
_entity_poly.entity_id
_entity_poly.type
_entity_poly.pdbx_seq_one_letter_code
_entity_poly.pdbx_strand_id
1 'polypeptide(L)'
;KIINSLEETVITQSLTTGNLEGEMEVDLDDILIRMSIKEIKKILDTDILKEDNLKFEMLQSVFNNEFNSQISNLTSNNLKSTISFTEVNNNSGKLVFIEDVLDREASTININREFVRPIFIDDPTVIDEISESIRIYLGGKKLSYNHKSYLIDLLKQTNSDENVFSKKKNDEMINAILKEVIDGNISINGRKSFYEIPYSDRNKKLSLSNLSTGMKSFSILSILKNSGAFNTVEYVILDEPEIHLHPEWQLKYAELIVLLSKY
;
A
#
# COMPACT_ATOMS: atom_id res chain seq x y z
N LYS A 1 -11.20 10.36 23.23
CA LYS A 1 -11.26 9.72 24.57
C LYS A 1 -9.93 9.82 25.32
N ILE A 2 -8.79 9.39 24.76
CA ILE A 2 -7.45 9.53 25.39
C ILE A 2 -7.04 11.01 25.54
N ILE A 3 -7.39 11.86 24.58
CA ILE A 3 -7.09 13.31 24.63
C ILE A 3 -7.85 14.00 25.79
N ASN A 4 -9.14 13.71 25.95
CA ASN A 4 -9.93 14.26 27.05
C ASN A 4 -9.43 13.77 28.43
N SER A 5 -8.89 12.55 28.53
CA SER A 5 -8.33 12.07 29.80
C SER A 5 -6.98 12.72 30.15
N LEU A 6 -6.21 13.17 29.15
CA LEU A 6 -4.99 13.95 29.38
C LEU A 6 -5.33 15.38 29.87
N GLU A 7 -6.38 16.00 29.33
CA GLU A 7 -6.87 17.30 29.81
C GLU A 7 -7.32 17.25 31.28
N GLU A 8 -8.09 16.23 31.69
CA GLU A 8 -8.52 16.08 33.09
C GLU A 8 -7.35 15.85 34.06
N THR A 9 -6.32 15.11 33.63
CA THR A 9 -5.16 14.79 34.49
C THR A 9 -4.27 16.02 34.73
N VAL A 10 -4.08 16.86 33.71
CA VAL A 10 -3.29 18.10 33.83
C VAL A 10 -4.04 19.16 34.64
N ILE A 11 -5.35 19.31 34.44
CA ILE A 11 -6.18 20.28 35.19
C ILE A 11 -6.24 19.93 36.68
N THR A 12 -6.32 18.64 37.03
CA THR A 12 -6.39 18.19 38.44
C THR A 12 -5.08 18.39 39.19
N GLN A 13 -3.91 18.24 38.53
CA GLN A 13 -2.61 18.51 39.17
C GLN A 13 -2.39 20.00 39.47
N SER A 14 -2.85 20.91 38.60
CA SER A 14 -2.72 22.36 38.82
C SER A 14 -3.64 22.91 39.92
N LEU A 15 -4.78 22.27 40.17
CA LEU A 15 -5.73 22.72 41.21
C LEU A 15 -5.33 22.26 42.62
N THR A 16 -4.52 21.21 42.75
CA THR A 16 -4.05 20.71 44.06
C THR A 16 -2.89 21.50 44.67
N THR A 17 -2.27 22.42 43.94
CA THR A 17 -1.16 23.26 44.42
C THR A 17 -1.58 24.69 44.80
N GLY A 18 -2.85 25.05 44.61
CA GLY A 18 -3.36 26.39 44.90
C GLY A 18 -3.83 26.58 46.34
N ASN A 19 -2.90 26.66 47.30
CA ASN A 19 -3.09 27.41 48.54
C ASN A 19 -1.74 27.63 49.22
N LEU A 20 -1.14 28.80 48.99
CA LEU A 20 -0.54 29.72 49.97
C LEU A 20 0.28 30.78 49.21
N GLU A 21 0.18 32.00 49.72
CA GLU A 21 0.78 33.24 49.21
C GLU A 21 2.27 33.11 48.82
N GLY A 22 2.63 33.53 47.62
CA GLY A 22 4.01 33.53 47.13
C GLY A 22 4.04 33.73 45.62
N GLU A 23 5.07 34.42 45.13
CA GLU A 23 5.26 34.86 43.74
C GLU A 23 4.80 33.81 42.69
N MET A 24 4.13 34.26 41.62
CA MET A 24 3.85 33.43 40.45
C MET A 24 5.19 33.05 39.79
N GLU A 25 5.82 31.99 40.30
CA GLU A 25 6.90 31.30 39.61
C GLU A 25 6.24 30.55 38.45
N VAL A 26 6.28 31.20 37.29
CA VAL A 26 5.79 30.62 36.05
C VAL A 26 6.68 29.43 35.73
N ASP A 27 6.17 28.22 35.94
CA ASP A 27 6.87 26.98 35.62
C ASP A 27 7.12 26.94 34.10
N LEU A 28 8.37 27.19 33.71
CA LEU A 28 8.79 27.18 32.31
C LEU A 28 8.52 25.81 31.64
N ASP A 29 8.50 24.73 32.43
CA ASP A 29 8.25 23.39 31.91
C ASP A 29 6.78 23.21 31.51
N ASP A 30 5.83 23.77 32.29
CA ASP A 30 4.40 23.75 31.91
C ASP A 30 4.12 24.60 30.67
N ILE A 31 4.81 25.74 30.50
CA ILE A 31 4.73 26.53 29.27
C ILE A 31 5.26 25.75 28.07
N LEU A 32 6.42 25.11 28.21
CA LEU A 32 7.06 24.35 27.14
C LEU A 32 6.21 23.15 26.70
N ILE A 33 5.59 22.46 27.66
CA ILE A 33 4.65 21.36 27.41
C ILE A 33 3.40 21.88 26.67
N ARG A 34 2.80 22.98 27.11
CA ARG A 34 1.63 23.58 26.44
C ARG A 34 1.94 24.04 25.02
N MET A 35 3.13 24.61 24.79
CA MET A 35 3.59 24.98 23.45
C MET A 35 3.75 23.75 22.56
N SER A 36 4.38 22.69 23.07
CA SER A 36 4.56 21.43 22.34
C SER A 36 3.22 20.75 22.00
N ILE A 37 2.27 20.71 22.96
CA ILE A 37 0.92 20.18 22.72
C ILE A 37 0.18 21.00 21.68
N LYS A 38 0.30 22.34 21.71
CA LYS A 38 -0.33 23.23 20.74
C LYS A 38 0.23 22.99 19.33
N GLU A 39 1.53 22.76 19.22
CA GLU A 39 2.20 22.48 17.95
C GLU A 39 1.82 21.09 17.41
N ILE A 40 1.76 20.08 18.27
CA ILE A 40 1.26 18.74 17.93
C ILE A 40 -0.21 18.79 17.51
N LYS A 41 -1.07 19.49 18.25
CA LYS A 41 -2.48 19.71 17.87
C LYS A 41 -2.58 20.42 16.52
N LYS A 42 -1.77 21.45 16.28
CA LYS A 42 -1.70 22.11 14.97
C LYS A 42 -1.36 21.12 13.87
N ILE A 43 -0.36 20.24 14.07
CA ILE A 43 0.01 19.22 13.09
C ILE A 43 -1.11 18.18 12.87
N LEU A 44 -1.78 17.75 13.95
CA LEU A 44 -2.87 16.77 13.89
C LEU A 44 -4.17 17.33 13.29
N ASP A 45 -4.44 18.62 13.52
CA ASP A 45 -5.59 19.35 12.97
C ASP A 45 -5.30 19.84 11.54
N THR A 46 -4.02 19.83 11.12
CA THR A 46 -3.66 20.04 9.72
C THR A 46 -4.07 18.78 8.97
N ASP A 47 -5.19 18.87 8.28
CA ASP A 47 -5.53 17.90 7.25
C ASP A 47 -4.46 18.01 6.16
N ILE A 48 -3.44 17.17 6.23
CA ILE A 48 -2.26 17.15 5.34
C ILE A 48 -2.70 17.13 3.87
N LEU A 49 -3.89 16.59 3.59
CA LEU A 49 -4.52 16.52 2.28
C LEU A 49 -5.32 17.77 1.88
N LYS A 50 -5.35 18.83 2.69
CA LYS A 50 -5.89 20.14 2.31
C LYS A 50 -4.82 21.15 1.94
N GLU A 51 -3.55 20.85 2.21
CA GLU A 51 -2.44 21.71 1.80
C GLU A 51 -1.98 21.29 0.40
N ASP A 52 -2.40 22.03 -0.63
CA ASP A 52 -2.05 21.73 -2.02
C ASP A 52 -0.53 21.63 -2.24
N ASN A 53 0.27 22.36 -1.47
CA ASN A 53 1.73 22.30 -1.51
C ASN A 53 2.27 20.88 -1.26
N LEU A 54 1.79 20.20 -0.21
CA LEU A 54 2.23 18.84 0.11
C LEU A 54 1.79 17.85 -0.96
N LYS A 55 0.58 18.00 -1.51
CA LYS A 55 0.13 17.17 -2.64
C LYS A 55 1.04 17.29 -3.85
N PHE A 56 1.39 18.52 -4.24
CA PHE A 56 2.26 18.75 -5.39
C PHE A 56 3.67 18.20 -5.16
N GLU A 57 4.22 18.31 -3.94
CA GLU A 57 5.52 17.72 -3.59
C GLU A 57 5.50 16.20 -3.61
N MET A 58 4.46 15.58 -3.05
CA MET A 58 4.24 14.14 -3.12
C MET A 58 4.17 13.66 -4.58
N LEU A 59 3.40 14.36 -5.42
CA LEU A 59 3.26 14.01 -6.83
C LEU A 59 4.55 14.19 -7.60
N GLN A 60 5.29 15.29 -7.39
CA GLN A 60 6.62 15.44 -7.97
C GLN A 60 7.51 14.25 -7.60
N SER A 61 7.52 13.82 -6.34
CA SER A 61 8.32 12.68 -5.89
C SER A 61 7.87 11.37 -6.54
N VAL A 62 6.56 11.13 -6.65
CA VAL A 62 6.02 9.93 -7.31
C VAL A 62 6.42 9.90 -8.78
N PHE A 63 6.18 10.99 -9.52
CA PHE A 63 6.53 11.07 -10.94
C PHE A 63 8.05 10.96 -11.17
N ASN A 64 8.87 11.58 -10.33
CA ASN A 64 10.33 11.41 -10.42
C ASN A 64 10.75 9.95 -10.26
N ASN A 65 10.11 9.21 -9.36
CA ASN A 65 10.41 7.81 -9.12
C ASN A 65 9.89 6.91 -10.26
N GLU A 66 8.70 7.16 -10.79
CA GLU A 66 8.11 6.37 -11.89
C GLU A 66 8.83 6.60 -13.22
N PHE A 67 9.20 7.84 -13.52
CA PHE A 67 9.80 8.23 -14.80
C PHE A 67 11.32 8.43 -14.73
N ASN A 68 11.98 7.99 -13.65
CA ASN A 68 13.40 8.24 -13.42
C ASN A 68 13.81 9.71 -13.61
N SER A 69 12.94 10.64 -13.19
CA SER A 69 13.07 12.09 -13.37
C SER A 69 13.16 12.56 -14.83
N GLN A 70 12.66 11.77 -15.79
CA GLN A 70 12.55 12.10 -17.22
C GLN A 70 11.07 12.17 -17.63
N ILE A 71 10.37 13.17 -17.11
CA ILE A 71 8.92 13.36 -17.29
C ILE A 71 8.62 14.20 -18.54
N SER A 72 9.49 15.14 -18.87
CA SER A 72 9.32 16.11 -19.95
C SER A 72 9.85 15.63 -21.30
N ASN A 73 9.44 16.32 -22.37
CA ASN A 73 9.90 16.04 -23.72
C ASN A 73 11.42 16.20 -23.86
N LEU A 74 12.10 15.16 -24.37
CA LEU A 74 13.56 15.13 -24.52
C LEU A 74 14.10 15.89 -25.75
N THR A 75 13.23 16.25 -26.71
CA THR A 75 13.64 16.80 -28.00
C THR A 75 13.44 18.31 -28.12
N SER A 76 12.68 18.91 -27.22
CA SER A 76 12.32 20.32 -27.30
C SER A 76 12.23 20.92 -25.89
N ASN A 77 13.16 21.81 -25.60
CA ASN A 77 13.19 22.55 -24.34
C ASN A 77 11.94 23.44 -24.23
N ASN A 78 11.47 23.68 -23.00
CA ASN A 78 10.30 24.49 -22.68
C ASN A 78 8.94 24.00 -23.21
N LEU A 79 8.83 22.79 -23.78
CA LEU A 79 7.52 22.21 -24.06
C LEU A 79 6.87 21.70 -22.77
N LYS A 80 5.58 22.02 -22.63
CA LYS A 80 4.76 21.55 -21.52
C LYS A 80 4.36 20.09 -21.76
N SER A 81 4.65 19.22 -20.80
CA SER A 81 4.15 17.85 -20.77
C SER A 81 2.90 17.82 -19.90
N THR A 82 1.76 17.42 -20.46
CA THR A 82 0.47 17.51 -19.76
C THR A 82 -0.15 16.14 -19.61
N ILE A 83 -0.57 15.83 -18.39
CA ILE A 83 -1.37 14.66 -18.04
C ILE A 83 -2.73 15.18 -17.56
N SER A 84 -3.81 14.57 -18.02
CA SER A 84 -5.16 14.95 -17.58
C SER A 84 -6.03 13.72 -17.43
N PHE A 85 -6.83 13.69 -16.38
CA PHE A 85 -7.75 12.59 -16.11
C PHE A 85 -9.06 13.09 -15.54
N THR A 86 -10.10 12.29 -15.70
CA THR A 86 -11.42 12.51 -15.11
C THR A 86 -12.01 11.15 -14.77
N GLU A 87 -12.39 10.96 -13.53
CA GLU A 87 -13.08 9.78 -13.02
C GLU A 87 -14.59 9.98 -13.05
N VAL A 88 -15.34 8.88 -13.03
CA VAL A 88 -16.82 8.87 -13.05
C VAL A 88 -17.42 9.56 -11.82
N ASN A 89 -16.70 9.60 -10.70
CA ASN A 89 -17.11 10.23 -9.44
C ASN A 89 -16.76 11.74 -9.35
N ASN A 90 -16.47 12.38 -10.50
CA ASN A 90 -16.03 13.77 -10.63
C ASN A 90 -14.63 14.09 -10.06
N ASN A 91 -13.84 13.10 -9.67
CA ASN A 91 -12.41 13.34 -9.44
C ASN A 91 -11.76 13.72 -10.78
N SER A 92 -10.91 14.74 -10.75
CA SER A 92 -10.21 15.19 -11.95
C SER A 92 -8.88 15.80 -11.60
N GLY A 93 -7.97 15.76 -12.56
CA GLY A 93 -6.69 16.43 -12.40
C GLY A 93 -6.11 16.77 -13.76
N LYS A 94 -5.33 17.84 -13.75
CA LYS A 94 -4.46 18.27 -14.83
C LYS A 94 -3.10 18.53 -14.22
N LEU A 95 -2.10 17.77 -14.63
CA LEU A 95 -0.71 17.95 -14.19
C LEU A 95 0.09 18.46 -15.39
N VAL A 96 0.84 19.54 -15.18
CA VAL A 96 1.67 20.18 -16.20
C VAL A 96 3.10 20.17 -15.72
N PHE A 97 4.00 19.59 -16.51
CA PHE A 97 5.42 19.54 -16.24
C PHE A 97 6.18 20.39 -17.26
N ILE A 98 7.18 21.14 -16.79
CA ILE A 98 8.13 21.92 -17.59
C ILE A 98 9.51 21.53 -17.09
N GLU A 99 10.37 21.02 -17.98
CA GLU A 99 11.73 20.58 -17.60
C GLU A 99 11.72 19.65 -16.37
N ASP A 100 10.87 18.61 -16.39
CA ASP A 100 10.68 17.61 -15.32
C ASP A 100 10.09 18.15 -14.00
N VAL A 101 9.78 19.44 -13.91
CA VAL A 101 9.20 20.08 -12.72
C VAL A 101 7.70 20.32 -12.90
N LEU A 102 6.92 19.93 -11.89
CA LEU A 102 5.48 20.11 -11.80
C LEU A 102 5.15 21.59 -11.56
N ASP A 103 4.51 22.21 -12.55
CA ASP A 103 4.04 23.59 -12.51
C ASP A 103 2.76 23.69 -11.68
N ARG A 104 2.86 24.27 -10.47
CA ARG A 104 1.75 24.38 -9.51
C ARG A 104 0.65 25.34 -9.97
N GLU A 105 0.98 26.34 -10.77
CA GLU A 105 0.00 27.33 -11.25
C GLU A 105 -0.80 26.81 -12.44
N ALA A 106 -0.15 26.02 -13.30
CA ALA A 106 -0.80 25.40 -14.46
C ALA A 106 -1.49 24.06 -14.15
N SER A 107 -1.23 23.48 -12.96
CA SER A 107 -1.78 22.20 -12.54
C SER A 107 -2.97 22.35 -11.59
N THR A 108 -3.88 21.39 -11.62
CA THR A 108 -5.08 21.34 -10.77
C THR A 108 -5.35 19.89 -10.36
N ILE A 109 -5.77 19.67 -9.11
CA ILE A 109 -6.06 18.34 -8.59
C ILE A 109 -7.27 18.43 -7.68
N ASN A 110 -8.37 17.85 -8.15
CA ASN A 110 -9.64 17.77 -7.45
C ASN A 110 -9.94 16.30 -7.19
N ILE A 111 -9.38 15.77 -6.10
CA ILE A 111 -9.61 14.39 -5.65
C ILE A 111 -10.28 14.46 -4.28
N ASN A 112 -11.47 13.88 -4.17
CA ASN A 112 -12.32 13.91 -2.96
C ASN A 112 -12.13 12.69 -2.04
N ARG A 113 -10.95 12.06 -2.10
CA ARG A 113 -10.57 10.87 -1.34
C ARG A 113 -9.06 10.89 -1.06
N GLU A 114 -8.61 9.99 -0.19
CA GLU A 114 -7.19 9.85 0.11
C GLU A 114 -6.41 9.29 -1.09
N PHE A 115 -5.13 9.66 -1.20
CA PHE A 115 -4.24 9.00 -2.14
C PHE A 115 -3.97 7.58 -1.65
N VAL A 116 -4.38 6.61 -2.47
CA VAL A 116 -4.17 5.19 -2.20
C VAL A 116 -3.02 4.63 -3.02
N ARG A 117 -2.31 3.67 -2.45
CA ARG A 117 -1.22 2.98 -3.13
C ARG A 117 -1.77 1.76 -3.86
N PRO A 118 -1.65 1.67 -5.19
CA PRO A 118 -2.05 0.47 -5.94
C PRO A 118 -1.11 -0.71 -5.66
N ILE A 119 -1.60 -1.92 -5.84
CA ILE A 119 -0.76 -3.12 -6.03
C ILE A 119 -0.41 -3.18 -7.51
N PHE A 120 0.87 -3.24 -7.86
CA PHE A 120 1.31 -3.59 -9.21
C PHE A 120 1.78 -5.06 -9.23
N ILE A 121 1.35 -5.80 -10.24
CA ILE A 121 1.83 -7.15 -10.55
C ILE A 121 2.29 -7.13 -12.00
N ASP A 122 3.61 -7.03 -12.20
CA ASP A 122 4.31 -6.95 -13.48
C ASP A 122 5.16 -8.21 -13.74
N ASP A 123 5.79 -8.75 -12.70
CA ASP A 123 6.65 -9.93 -12.78
C ASP A 123 6.20 -11.02 -11.79
N PRO A 124 5.64 -12.14 -12.25
CA PRO A 124 5.25 -13.25 -11.39
C PRO A 124 6.39 -13.86 -10.58
N THR A 125 7.65 -13.67 -10.99
CA THR A 125 8.82 -14.22 -10.29
C THR A 125 9.14 -13.50 -8.98
N VAL A 126 8.48 -12.37 -8.69
CA VAL A 126 8.56 -11.66 -7.39
C VAL A 126 8.29 -12.58 -6.18
N ILE A 127 7.52 -13.65 -6.38
CA ILE A 127 7.22 -14.65 -5.34
C ILE A 127 8.48 -15.38 -4.83
N ASP A 128 9.53 -15.44 -5.65
CA ASP A 128 10.79 -16.11 -5.32
C ASP A 128 11.55 -15.34 -4.23
N GLU A 129 11.38 -14.01 -4.23
CA GLU A 129 12.04 -13.11 -3.29
C GLU A 129 11.39 -13.09 -1.91
N ILE A 130 10.19 -13.65 -1.76
CA ILE A 130 9.52 -13.77 -0.45
C ILE A 130 10.41 -14.51 0.55
N SER A 131 11.08 -15.59 0.10
CA SER A 131 11.99 -16.38 0.93
C SER A 131 13.35 -15.73 1.17
N GLU A 132 13.86 -14.92 0.24
CA GLU A 132 15.23 -14.39 0.25
C GLU A 132 15.36 -13.08 1.05
N SER A 133 14.31 -12.25 1.05
CA SER A 133 14.37 -10.84 1.42
C SER A 133 14.29 -10.53 2.93
N ILE A 134 14.45 -11.51 3.83
CA ILE A 134 14.49 -11.25 5.29
C ILE A 134 15.81 -10.61 5.75
N ARG A 135 16.86 -10.56 4.90
CA ARG A 135 18.16 -9.98 5.28
C ARG A 135 18.20 -8.45 5.44
N ILE A 136 17.13 -7.70 5.13
CA ILE A 136 17.17 -6.22 5.11
C ILE A 136 16.43 -5.54 6.29
N TYR A 137 15.74 -6.28 7.17
CA TYR A 137 14.99 -5.66 8.30
C TYR A 137 15.85 -5.24 9.52
N LEU A 138 17.18 -5.07 9.36
CA LEU A 138 18.08 -4.57 10.41
C LEU A 138 18.64 -3.16 10.16
N GLY A 139 18.37 -2.57 9.00
CA GLY A 139 18.66 -1.16 8.71
C GLY A 139 17.34 -0.43 8.49
N GLY A 140 17.15 0.72 9.14
CA GLY A 140 15.89 1.47 9.15
C GLY A 140 15.19 1.50 7.78
N LYS A 141 13.88 1.22 7.78
CA LYS A 141 13.03 1.21 6.57
C LYS A 141 13.34 2.44 5.73
N LYS A 142 14.04 2.28 4.61
CA LYS A 142 13.88 3.23 3.51
C LYS A 142 12.45 3.02 3.04
N LEU A 143 11.56 3.94 3.42
CA LEU A 143 10.23 4.14 2.84
C LEU A 143 10.41 4.58 1.39
N SER A 144 11.00 3.72 0.56
CA SER A 144 11.09 3.95 -0.88
C SER A 144 9.75 3.52 -1.47
N TYR A 145 9.13 4.44 -2.21
CA TYR A 145 7.96 4.16 -3.02
C TYR A 145 8.37 3.20 -4.15
N ASN A 146 8.39 1.90 -3.85
CA ASN A 146 8.78 0.82 -4.76
C ASN A 146 7.71 -0.26 -4.78
N HIS A 147 7.07 -0.46 -5.94
CA HIS A 147 5.92 -1.35 -6.10
C HIS A 147 6.23 -2.80 -5.76
N LYS A 148 7.35 -3.31 -6.26
CA LYS A 148 7.83 -4.67 -5.99
C LYS A 148 7.98 -4.94 -4.50
N SER A 149 8.64 -4.04 -3.77
CA SER A 149 8.85 -4.17 -2.32
C SER A 149 7.52 -4.17 -1.56
N TYR A 150 6.56 -3.36 -2.01
CA TYR A 150 5.22 -3.31 -1.42
C TYR A 150 4.42 -4.58 -1.66
N LEU A 151 4.45 -5.12 -2.88
CA LEU A 151 3.86 -6.40 -3.18
C LEU A 151 4.49 -7.51 -2.32
N ILE A 152 5.82 -7.56 -2.19
CA ILE A 152 6.51 -8.52 -1.31
C ILE A 152 6.04 -8.38 0.14
N ASP A 153 5.93 -7.16 0.66
CA ASP A 153 5.44 -6.93 2.03
C ASP A 153 3.99 -7.42 2.21
N LEU A 154 3.11 -7.24 1.22
CA LEU A 154 1.74 -7.77 1.24
C LEU A 154 1.71 -9.30 1.14
N LEU A 155 2.54 -9.90 0.30
CA LEU A 155 2.64 -11.35 0.15
C LEU A 155 3.19 -12.05 1.40
N LYS A 156 3.95 -11.33 2.23
CA LYS A 156 4.45 -11.82 3.53
C LYS A 156 3.47 -11.63 4.68
N GLN A 157 2.43 -10.82 4.53
CA GLN A 157 1.43 -10.65 5.57
C GLN A 157 0.64 -11.94 5.73
N THR A 158 1.11 -12.79 6.65
CA THR A 158 0.39 -13.98 7.09
C THR A 158 -0.70 -13.53 8.04
N ASN A 159 -1.95 -13.48 7.58
CA ASN A 159 -3.05 -13.45 8.53
C ASN A 159 -3.13 -14.81 9.20
N SER A 160 -2.73 -14.85 10.47
CA SER A 160 -2.98 -15.96 11.40
C SER A 160 -4.46 -16.11 11.75
N ASP A 161 -5.30 -15.16 11.36
CA ASP A 161 -6.74 -15.23 11.55
C ASP A 161 -7.39 -15.22 10.17
N GLU A 162 -7.73 -16.42 9.66
CA GLU A 162 -8.84 -16.53 8.72
C GLU A 162 -10.00 -15.77 9.36
N ASN A 163 -10.36 -14.62 8.79
CA ASN A 163 -11.55 -13.92 9.23
C ASN A 163 -12.73 -14.84 8.89
N VAL A 164 -13.16 -15.68 9.82
CA VAL A 164 -14.26 -16.65 9.66
C VAL A 164 -15.55 -15.95 9.21
N PHE A 165 -15.64 -14.63 9.41
CA PHE A 165 -16.72 -13.75 8.99
C PHE A 165 -16.59 -13.18 7.56
N SER A 166 -15.52 -13.46 6.82
CA SER A 166 -15.28 -12.89 5.48
C SER A 166 -15.54 -13.85 4.33
N LYS A 167 -16.35 -14.92 4.52
CA LYS A 167 -16.73 -15.79 3.42
C LYS A 167 -17.65 -15.02 2.46
N LYS A 168 -17.11 -14.61 1.31
CA LYS A 168 -17.82 -13.85 0.27
C LYS A 168 -18.50 -14.81 -0.70
N LYS A 169 -19.56 -14.33 -1.36
CA LYS A 169 -20.37 -15.13 -2.30
C LYS A 169 -19.54 -15.77 -3.43
N ASN A 170 -18.44 -15.14 -3.82
CA ASN A 170 -17.58 -15.59 -4.92
C ASN A 170 -16.44 -16.53 -4.48
N ASP A 171 -16.23 -16.75 -3.17
CA ASP A 171 -15.10 -17.53 -2.66
C ASP A 171 -15.05 -18.95 -3.24
N GLU A 172 -16.20 -19.60 -3.38
CA GLU A 172 -16.29 -20.96 -3.89
C GLU A 172 -15.89 -21.04 -5.37
N MET A 173 -16.30 -20.07 -6.20
CA MET A 173 -15.92 -19.99 -7.60
C MET A 173 -14.44 -19.63 -7.76
N ILE A 174 -13.95 -18.65 -6.99
CA ILE A 174 -12.54 -18.26 -6.99
C ILE A 174 -11.65 -19.44 -6.61
N ASN A 175 -11.99 -20.13 -5.51
CA ASN A 175 -11.22 -21.29 -5.05
C ASN A 175 -11.30 -22.46 -6.04
N ALA A 176 -12.41 -22.64 -6.76
CA ALA A 176 -12.52 -23.66 -7.80
C ALA A 176 -11.54 -23.40 -8.97
N ILE A 177 -11.50 -22.17 -9.49
CA ILE A 177 -10.57 -21.80 -10.57
C ILE A 177 -9.12 -21.95 -10.11
N LEU A 178 -8.81 -21.47 -8.89
CA LEU A 178 -7.49 -21.61 -8.31
C LEU A 178 -7.08 -23.08 -8.20
N LYS A 179 -7.99 -23.96 -7.77
CA LYS A 179 -7.73 -25.39 -7.62
C LYS A 179 -7.42 -26.09 -8.94
N GLU A 180 -7.96 -25.61 -10.07
CA GLU A 180 -7.67 -26.18 -11.39
C GLU A 180 -6.24 -25.90 -11.89
N VAL A 181 -5.54 -24.92 -11.31
CA VAL A 181 -4.16 -24.55 -11.67
C VAL A 181 -3.18 -24.84 -10.52
N ILE A 182 -3.62 -24.57 -9.30
CA ILE A 182 -2.90 -24.66 -8.04
C ILE A 182 -3.78 -25.48 -7.07
N ASP A 183 -3.76 -26.79 -7.24
CA ASP A 183 -4.54 -27.71 -6.38
C ASP A 183 -3.95 -27.84 -4.95
N GLY A 184 -2.71 -27.36 -4.75
CA GLY A 184 -1.99 -27.40 -3.48
C GLY A 184 -2.12 -26.16 -2.62
N ASN A 185 -1.70 -26.28 -1.36
CA ASN A 185 -1.75 -25.18 -0.40
C ASN A 185 -0.44 -24.40 -0.41
N ILE A 186 -0.55 -23.08 -0.47
CA ILE A 186 0.60 -22.20 -0.32
C ILE A 186 0.76 -21.86 1.17
N SER A 187 1.94 -22.15 1.73
CA SER A 187 2.30 -21.81 3.10
C SER A 187 3.53 -20.90 3.11
N ILE A 188 3.44 -19.77 3.79
CA ILE A 188 4.53 -18.81 3.95
C ILE A 188 4.85 -18.73 5.43
N ASN A 189 6.01 -19.28 5.83
CA ASN A 189 6.43 -19.37 7.24
C ASN A 189 7.84 -18.79 7.39
N GLY A 190 7.92 -17.50 7.74
CA GLY A 190 9.19 -16.80 7.91
C GLY A 190 10.08 -16.91 6.66
N ARG A 191 11.21 -17.63 6.76
CA ARG A 191 12.20 -17.80 5.68
C ARG A 191 11.83 -18.84 4.63
N LYS A 192 10.68 -19.49 4.76
CA LYS A 192 10.32 -20.64 3.94
C LYS A 192 8.93 -20.44 3.36
N SER A 193 8.87 -20.33 2.04
CA SER A 193 7.64 -20.32 1.27
C SER A 193 7.54 -21.63 0.51
N PHE A 194 6.47 -22.37 0.75
CA PHE A 194 6.27 -23.70 0.19
C PHE A 194 4.91 -23.82 -0.46
N TYR A 195 4.90 -24.44 -1.62
CA TYR A 195 3.74 -25.08 -2.21
C TYR A 195 3.66 -26.53 -1.69
N GLU A 196 2.61 -26.84 -0.95
CA GLU A 196 2.32 -28.20 -0.51
C GLU A 196 1.64 -28.95 -1.65
N ILE A 197 2.31 -30.00 -2.15
CA ILE A 197 1.83 -30.77 -3.30
C ILE A 197 0.65 -31.65 -2.84
N PRO A 198 -0.53 -31.54 -3.47
CA PRO A 198 -1.66 -32.44 -3.22
C PRO A 198 -1.28 -33.90 -3.43
N TYR A 199 -1.82 -34.79 -2.60
CA TYR A 199 -1.68 -36.25 -2.76
C TYR A 199 -0.25 -36.79 -2.73
N SER A 200 0.72 -36.03 -2.25
CA SER A 200 2.06 -36.57 -2.01
C SER A 200 2.01 -37.50 -0.79
N ASP A 201 2.32 -38.79 -1.00
CA ASP A 201 2.45 -39.81 0.06
C ASP A 201 3.47 -39.47 1.17
N ARG A 202 4.28 -38.40 1.00
CA ARG A 202 5.36 -38.01 1.92
C ARG A 202 5.33 -36.55 2.38
N ASN A 203 4.20 -35.85 2.29
CA ASN A 203 4.13 -34.39 2.57
C ASN A 203 5.25 -33.58 1.89
N LYS A 204 5.56 -33.90 0.62
CA LYS A 204 6.58 -33.22 -0.17
C LYS A 204 6.17 -31.76 -0.37
N LYS A 205 7.10 -30.88 0.00
CA LYS A 205 6.98 -29.44 -0.18
C LYS A 205 7.83 -29.04 -1.38
N LEU A 206 7.25 -28.26 -2.27
CA LEU A 206 7.96 -27.62 -3.37
C LEU A 206 8.25 -26.17 -2.99
N SER A 207 9.46 -25.68 -3.26
CA SER A 207 9.73 -24.24 -3.13
C SER A 207 8.85 -23.46 -4.11
N LEU A 208 8.29 -22.31 -3.69
CA LEU A 208 7.57 -21.43 -4.63
C LEU A 208 8.45 -21.01 -5.81
N SER A 209 9.76 -20.88 -5.59
CA SER A 209 10.74 -20.58 -6.65
C SER A 209 10.76 -21.59 -7.79
N ASN A 210 10.36 -22.83 -7.51
CA ASN A 210 10.34 -23.92 -8.49
C ASN A 210 9.00 -24.08 -9.21
N LEU A 211 8.02 -23.19 -8.96
CA LEU A 211 6.78 -23.16 -9.74
C LEU A 211 7.02 -22.61 -11.15
N SER A 212 6.17 -23.00 -12.10
CA SER A 212 6.16 -22.35 -13.41
C SER A 212 5.70 -20.89 -13.27
N THR A 213 6.19 -19.99 -14.12
CA THR A 213 5.82 -18.57 -14.09
C THR A 213 4.29 -18.36 -14.16
N GLY A 214 3.59 -19.19 -14.94
CA GLY A 214 2.14 -19.19 -14.96
C GLY A 214 1.52 -19.53 -13.60
N MET A 215 1.96 -20.61 -12.95
CA MET A 215 1.50 -20.94 -11.58
C MET A 215 1.86 -19.84 -10.56
N LYS A 216 3.02 -19.18 -10.71
CA LYS A 216 3.39 -18.05 -9.83
C LYS A 216 2.38 -16.89 -9.95
N SER A 217 1.89 -16.61 -11.17
CA SER A 217 0.89 -15.57 -11.43
C SER A 217 -0.41 -15.83 -10.65
N PHE A 218 -0.92 -17.07 -10.69
CA PHE A 218 -2.09 -17.47 -9.89
C PHE A 218 -1.77 -17.50 -8.39
N SER A 219 -0.54 -17.88 -8.01
CA SER A 219 -0.12 -17.96 -6.62
C SER A 219 -0.15 -16.59 -5.93
N ILE A 220 0.28 -15.54 -6.63
CA ILE A 220 0.22 -14.16 -6.14
C ILE A 220 -1.23 -13.78 -5.80
N LEU A 221 -2.17 -13.98 -6.73
CA LEU A 221 -3.59 -13.67 -6.49
C LEU A 221 -4.17 -14.51 -5.35
N SER A 222 -3.81 -15.79 -5.25
CA SER A 222 -4.23 -16.66 -4.16
C SER A 222 -3.71 -16.18 -2.80
N ILE A 223 -2.45 -15.76 -2.71
CA ILE A 223 -1.86 -15.26 -1.46
C ILE A 223 -2.56 -13.95 -1.06
N LEU A 224 -2.69 -12.99 -1.99
CA LEU A 224 -3.34 -11.70 -1.73
C LEU A 224 -4.81 -11.85 -1.30
N LYS A 225 -5.53 -12.81 -1.89
CA LYS A 225 -6.88 -13.18 -1.46
C LYS A 225 -6.88 -13.67 -0.02
N ASN A 226 -6.02 -14.64 0.29
CA ASN A 226 -6.01 -15.30 1.59
C ASN A 226 -5.46 -14.40 2.71
N SER A 227 -4.56 -13.47 2.39
CA SER A 227 -4.12 -12.42 3.33
C SER A 227 -5.13 -11.28 3.47
N GLY A 228 -6.26 -11.32 2.76
CA GLY A 228 -7.25 -10.25 2.79
C GLY A 228 -6.75 -8.92 2.24
N ALA A 229 -5.64 -8.89 1.50
CA ALA A 229 -5.05 -7.67 0.95
C ALA A 229 -6.04 -6.93 0.04
N PHE A 230 -6.87 -7.65 -0.72
CA PHE A 230 -7.91 -7.05 -1.56
C PHE A 230 -8.99 -6.28 -0.77
N ASN A 231 -9.13 -6.49 0.55
CA ASN A 231 -10.07 -5.71 1.36
C ASN A 231 -9.52 -4.32 1.74
N THR A 232 -8.21 -4.11 1.62
CA THR A 232 -7.54 -2.87 2.06
C THR A 232 -6.97 -2.07 0.89
N VAL A 233 -6.96 -2.62 -0.32
CA VAL A 233 -6.48 -1.94 -1.53
C VAL A 233 -7.61 -1.59 -2.48
N GLU A 234 -7.56 -0.40 -3.07
CA GLU A 234 -8.57 0.05 -4.04
C GLU A 234 -8.20 -0.33 -5.48
N TYR A 235 -6.91 -0.44 -5.79
CA TYR A 235 -6.43 -0.64 -7.15
C TYR A 235 -5.41 -1.77 -7.22
N VAL A 236 -5.60 -2.62 -8.23
CA VAL A 236 -4.64 -3.63 -8.67
C VAL A 236 -4.36 -3.36 -10.14
N ILE A 237 -3.10 -3.14 -10.46
CA ILE A 237 -2.60 -2.93 -11.82
C ILE A 237 -1.87 -4.20 -12.22
N LEU A 238 -2.31 -4.80 -13.31
CA LEU A 238 -1.71 -6.00 -13.89
C LEU A 238 -1.05 -5.57 -15.19
N ASP A 239 0.28 -5.72 -15.27
CA ASP A 239 1.02 -5.46 -16.50
C ASP A 239 1.36 -6.78 -17.19
N GLU A 240 1.08 -6.84 -18.50
CA GLU A 240 1.24 -8.02 -19.35
C GLU A 240 0.88 -9.39 -18.69
N PRO A 241 -0.28 -9.50 -18.00
CA PRO A 241 -0.61 -10.68 -17.20
C PRO A 241 -0.70 -11.99 -18.00
N GLU A 242 -0.82 -11.92 -19.32
CA GLU A 242 -1.01 -13.04 -20.23
C GLU A 242 0.28 -13.71 -20.73
N ILE A 243 1.43 -13.01 -20.68
CA ILE A 243 2.66 -13.43 -21.40
C ILE A 243 3.20 -14.78 -20.93
N HIS A 244 3.07 -15.08 -19.65
CA HIS A 244 3.59 -16.30 -19.03
C HIS A 244 2.55 -17.39 -18.82
N LEU A 245 1.34 -17.20 -19.37
CA LEU A 245 0.21 -18.11 -19.22
C LEU A 245 0.05 -19.01 -20.45
N HIS A 246 -0.24 -20.29 -20.21
CA HIS A 246 -0.77 -21.17 -21.25
C HIS A 246 -2.10 -20.60 -21.77
N PRO A 247 -2.46 -20.73 -23.06
CA PRO A 247 -3.69 -20.15 -23.61
C PRO A 247 -4.96 -20.53 -22.82
N GLU A 248 -5.07 -21.77 -22.37
CA GLU A 248 -6.20 -22.20 -21.51
C GLU A 248 -6.22 -21.48 -20.15
N TRP A 249 -5.06 -21.11 -19.62
CA TRP A 249 -4.94 -20.42 -18.35
C TRP A 249 -5.18 -18.92 -18.49
N GLN A 250 -4.99 -18.32 -19.66
CA GLN A 250 -5.32 -16.91 -19.89
C GLN A 250 -6.82 -16.66 -19.64
N LEU A 251 -7.68 -17.56 -20.12
CA LEU A 251 -9.13 -17.48 -19.87
C LEU A 251 -9.47 -17.63 -18.39
N LYS A 252 -8.85 -18.60 -17.71
CA LYS A 252 -9.04 -18.80 -16.25
C LYS A 252 -8.55 -17.62 -15.44
N TYR A 253 -7.42 -17.01 -15.84
CA TYR A 253 -6.87 -15.84 -15.19
C TYR A 253 -7.78 -14.63 -15.36
N ALA A 254 -8.33 -14.41 -16.56
CA ALA A 254 -9.33 -13.39 -16.81
C ALA A 254 -10.59 -13.59 -15.97
N GLU A 255 -11.11 -14.82 -15.90
CA GLU A 255 -12.27 -15.16 -15.05
C GLU A 255 -11.99 -14.89 -13.57
N LEU A 256 -10.81 -15.29 -13.10
CA LEU A 256 -10.35 -15.04 -11.74
C LEU A 256 -10.29 -13.53 -11.42
N ILE A 257 -9.72 -12.71 -12.32
CA ILE A 257 -9.67 -11.25 -12.16
C ILE A 257 -11.10 -10.67 -12.06
N VAL A 258 -12.03 -11.11 -12.91
CA VAL A 258 -13.42 -10.63 -12.89
C VAL A 258 -14.09 -10.97 -11.55
N LEU A 259 -13.89 -12.18 -11.03
CA LEU A 259 -14.44 -12.57 -9.73
C LEU A 259 -13.82 -11.78 -8.57
N LEU A 260 -12.50 -11.54 -8.62
CA LEU A 260 -11.78 -10.74 -7.62
C LEU A 260 -12.17 -9.26 -7.67
N SER A 261 -12.50 -8.71 -8.84
CA SER A 261 -12.95 -7.31 -8.96
C SER A 261 -14.29 -7.04 -8.26
N LYS A 262 -15.05 -8.11 -7.96
CA LYS A 262 -16.32 -8.07 -7.23
C LYS A 262 -16.18 -8.57 -5.79
N TYR A 263 -14.95 -8.75 -5.31
CA TYR A 263 -14.64 -9.31 -4.01
C TYR A 263 -14.84 -8.25 -2.92
#